data_AF-A0A938MS22-F1
#
_entry.id   AF-A0A938MS22-F1
#
_cell.length_a   1.000
_cell.length_b   1.000
_cell.length_c   1.000
_cell.angle_alpha   90.00
_cell.angle_beta   90.00
_cell.angle_gamma   90.00
#
_symmetry.space_group_name_H-M   'P 1'
#
loop_
_entity.id
_entity.type
_entity.pdbx_description
1 polymer ?
#
loop_
_entity_poly.entity_id
_entity_poly.type
_entity_poly.pdbx_seq_one_letter_code
_entity_poly.pdbx_strand_id
1 'polypeptide(L)'
;MMDICRSFHDFGRPYGTASGGNGCLRLGTKARMAEYQAAILLAQMTRLEEQTARRAENAAYLSSRLAEIPGIVPHKLCDGVTRAAYHLYAFRYLREEFGGPQRGTFLQALSAEGVPCSGGYSPLNKEDFLEHTFRSKNFKRMYSPEQIARARQLSRCPENDQLCSESVWLFQSLLLGSRNDMDDIANAIAKIHENRDQLK
;
A
#
# COMPACT_ATOMS: atom_id res chain seq x y z
N MET A 1 4.21 23.95 -27.10
CA MET A 1 4.08 23.17 -25.86
C MET A 1 4.62 21.74 -26.01
N MET A 2 4.21 20.96 -27.01
CA MET A 2 4.72 19.59 -27.25
C MET A 2 6.26 19.51 -27.39
N ASP A 3 6.89 20.46 -28.08
CA ASP A 3 8.36 20.49 -28.23
C ASP A 3 9.10 20.64 -26.91
N ILE A 4 8.52 21.40 -25.97
CA ILE A 4 9.07 21.60 -24.63
C ILE A 4 8.98 20.31 -23.82
N CYS A 5 7.85 19.60 -23.87
CA CYS A 5 7.69 18.31 -23.21
C CYS A 5 8.72 17.30 -23.74
N ARG A 6 8.87 17.20 -25.06
CA ARG A 6 9.84 16.28 -25.67
C ARG A 6 11.29 16.64 -25.30
N SER A 7 11.62 17.92 -25.29
CA SER A 7 12.90 18.42 -24.80
C SER A 7 13.15 17.99 -23.34
N PHE A 8 12.19 18.23 -22.43
CA PHE A 8 12.30 17.84 -21.02
C PHE A 8 12.49 16.33 -20.83
N HIS A 9 11.77 15.51 -21.59
CA HIS A 9 11.87 14.05 -21.56
C HIS A 9 13.18 13.49 -22.13
N ASP A 10 13.99 14.31 -22.82
CA ASP A 10 15.27 13.91 -23.40
C ASP A 10 16.41 14.82 -22.93
N PHE A 11 16.63 14.85 -21.62
CA PHE A 11 17.71 15.62 -20.96
C PHE A 11 17.64 17.14 -21.18
N GLY A 12 16.52 17.67 -21.65
CA GLY A 12 16.41 19.09 -22.01
C GLY A 12 17.07 19.44 -23.34
N ARG A 13 17.34 18.46 -24.20
CA ARG A 13 17.92 18.70 -25.54
C ARG A 13 16.97 19.50 -26.42
N PRO A 14 17.49 20.38 -27.28
CA PRO A 14 16.66 21.09 -28.26
C PRO A 14 15.86 20.13 -29.15
N TYR A 15 14.59 20.46 -29.36
CA TYR A 15 13.68 19.71 -30.22
C TYR A 15 12.69 20.67 -30.91
N GLY A 16 12.19 20.29 -32.09
CA GLY A 16 11.17 21.06 -32.83
C GLY A 16 11.61 22.50 -33.11
N THR A 17 10.84 23.49 -32.65
CA THR A 17 11.13 24.92 -32.91
C THR A 17 12.43 25.45 -32.30
N ALA A 18 13.06 24.70 -31.39
CA ALA A 18 14.36 25.04 -30.80
C ALA A 18 15.53 24.24 -31.42
N SER A 19 15.28 23.48 -32.48
CA SER A 19 16.30 22.61 -33.11
C SER A 19 17.48 23.41 -33.70
N GLY A 20 18.68 22.83 -33.66
CA GLY A 20 19.92 23.43 -34.18
C GLY A 20 20.99 23.78 -33.13
N GLY A 21 20.69 23.68 -31.83
CA GLY A 21 21.68 23.83 -30.76
C GLY A 21 22.38 22.52 -30.38
N ASN A 22 23.64 22.59 -29.96
CA ASN A 22 24.30 21.48 -29.26
C ASN A 22 24.12 21.64 -27.74
N GLY A 23 23.91 20.53 -27.03
CA GLY A 23 23.76 20.50 -25.57
C GLY A 23 22.30 20.50 -25.09
N CYS A 24 22.10 20.93 -23.84
CA CYS A 24 20.78 20.97 -23.20
C CYS A 24 20.35 22.43 -22.97
N LEU A 25 19.17 22.80 -23.47
CA LEU A 25 18.63 24.17 -23.35
C LEU A 25 17.88 24.40 -22.03
N ARG A 26 17.54 23.32 -21.32
CA ARG A 26 16.75 23.35 -20.08
C ARG A 26 17.09 22.15 -19.22
N LEU A 27 16.67 22.18 -17.96
CA LEU A 27 16.68 20.97 -17.14
C LEU A 27 15.70 19.96 -17.73
N GLY A 28 16.10 18.70 -17.79
CA GLY A 28 15.28 17.60 -18.25
C GLY A 28 15.77 16.28 -17.66
N THR A 29 14.93 15.26 -17.74
CA THR A 29 15.20 13.92 -17.22
C THR A 29 15.20 12.90 -18.36
N LYS A 30 15.72 11.70 -18.11
CA LYS A 30 15.54 10.55 -18.99
C LYS A 30 14.91 9.42 -18.18
N ALA A 31 13.58 9.38 -18.18
CA ALA A 31 12.78 8.39 -17.47
C ALA A 31 11.99 7.49 -18.45
N ARG A 32 12.57 7.19 -19.62
CA ARG A 32 11.96 6.29 -20.60
C ARG A 32 12.07 4.85 -20.12
N MET A 33 10.98 4.10 -20.24
CA MET A 33 10.94 2.66 -19.96
C MET A 33 11.83 1.91 -20.96
N ALA A 34 12.51 0.86 -20.50
CA ALA A 34 13.25 -0.02 -21.39
C ALA A 34 12.31 -0.99 -22.13
N GLU A 35 12.62 -1.31 -23.38
CA GLU A 35 11.76 -2.15 -24.24
C GLU A 35 11.43 -3.52 -23.62
N TYR A 36 12.37 -4.15 -22.93
CA TYR A 36 12.12 -5.44 -22.28
C TYR A 36 11.11 -5.33 -21.11
N GLN A 37 11.06 -4.18 -20.41
CA GLN A 37 10.05 -3.94 -19.38
C GLN A 37 8.67 -3.81 -20.03
N ALA A 38 8.58 -3.10 -21.17
CA ALA A 38 7.35 -3.00 -21.94
C ALA A 38 6.87 -4.37 -22.43
N ALA A 39 7.78 -5.21 -22.95
CA ALA A 39 7.45 -6.57 -23.39
C ALA A 39 6.91 -7.44 -22.24
N ILE A 40 7.52 -7.40 -21.06
CA ILE A 40 7.03 -8.12 -19.86
C ILE A 40 5.64 -7.61 -19.46
N LEU A 41 5.44 -6.29 -19.45
CA LEU A 41 4.15 -5.69 -19.08
C LEU A 41 3.05 -6.08 -20.06
N LEU A 42 3.30 -6.06 -21.37
CA LEU A 42 2.35 -6.52 -22.38
C LEU A 42 1.90 -7.96 -22.13
N ALA A 43 2.82 -8.85 -21.75
CA ALA A 43 2.50 -10.24 -21.39
C ALA A 43 1.75 -10.41 -20.05
N GLN A 44 1.84 -9.43 -19.14
CA GLN A 44 1.02 -9.38 -17.92
C GLN A 44 -0.38 -8.83 -18.19
N MET A 45 -0.51 -7.84 -19.09
CA MET A 45 -1.78 -7.21 -19.44
C MET A 45 -2.81 -8.20 -19.98
N THR A 46 -2.37 -9.29 -20.63
CA THR A 46 -3.27 -10.34 -21.15
C THR A 46 -4.04 -11.09 -20.06
N ARG A 47 -3.59 -11.03 -18.80
CA ARG A 47 -4.18 -11.76 -17.66
C ARG A 47 -4.77 -10.83 -16.60
N LEU A 48 -4.62 -9.51 -16.78
CA LEU A 48 -4.98 -8.52 -15.77
C LEU A 48 -6.47 -8.60 -15.41
N GLU A 49 -7.34 -8.63 -16.42
CA GLU A 49 -8.78 -8.60 -16.23
C GLU A 49 -9.28 -9.82 -15.44
N GLU A 50 -8.86 -11.02 -15.85
CA GLU A 50 -9.21 -12.29 -15.18
C GLU A 50 -8.69 -12.32 -13.73
N GLN A 51 -7.42 -11.94 -13.52
CA GLN A 51 -6.83 -11.94 -12.18
C GLN A 51 -7.50 -10.92 -11.26
N THR A 52 -7.83 -9.73 -11.77
CA THR A 52 -8.53 -8.71 -10.98
C THR A 52 -9.95 -9.17 -10.62
N ALA A 53 -10.67 -9.81 -11.54
CA ALA A 53 -11.98 -10.38 -11.25
C ALA A 53 -11.90 -11.47 -10.17
N ARG A 54 -10.98 -12.44 -10.31
CA ARG A 54 -10.74 -13.51 -9.33
C ARG A 54 -10.44 -12.95 -7.94
N ARG A 55 -9.53 -11.97 -7.85
CA ARG A 55 -9.19 -11.35 -6.57
C ARG A 55 -10.38 -10.64 -5.95
N ALA A 56 -11.20 -9.96 -6.75
CA ALA A 56 -12.38 -9.26 -6.24
C ALA A 56 -13.43 -10.23 -5.69
N GLU A 57 -13.70 -11.33 -6.39
CA GLU A 57 -14.64 -12.37 -5.95
C GLU A 57 -14.16 -13.09 -4.68
N ASN A 58 -12.87 -13.37 -4.59
CA ASN A 58 -12.28 -14.01 -3.42
C ASN A 58 -12.18 -13.07 -2.23
N ALA A 59 -11.85 -11.79 -2.45
CA ALA A 59 -11.83 -10.78 -1.40
C ALA A 59 -13.23 -10.54 -0.81
N ALA A 60 -14.27 -10.49 -1.65
CA ALA A 60 -15.65 -10.34 -1.17
C ALA A 60 -16.09 -11.52 -0.31
N TYR A 61 -15.78 -12.75 -0.73
CA TYR A 61 -16.06 -13.96 0.05
C TYR A 61 -15.26 -14.03 1.35
N LEU A 62 -13.96 -13.75 1.29
CA LEU A 62 -13.12 -13.71 2.47
C LEU A 62 -13.62 -12.64 3.45
N SER A 63 -14.05 -11.47 2.95
CA SER A 63 -14.63 -10.42 3.78
C SER A 63 -15.88 -10.88 4.51
N SER A 64 -16.78 -11.61 3.85
CA SER A 64 -18.00 -12.11 4.52
C SER A 64 -17.66 -13.11 5.63
N ARG A 65 -16.69 -14.02 5.39
CA ARG A 65 -16.26 -14.98 6.40
C ARG A 65 -15.54 -14.32 7.58
N LEU A 66 -14.65 -13.38 7.31
CA LEU A 66 -13.89 -12.68 8.35
C LEU A 66 -14.77 -11.75 9.19
N ALA A 67 -15.85 -11.21 8.64
CA ALA A 67 -16.80 -10.36 9.37
C ALA A 67 -17.55 -11.12 10.49
N GLU A 68 -17.55 -12.46 10.47
CA GLU A 68 -18.16 -13.29 11.51
C GLU A 68 -17.25 -13.46 12.74
N ILE A 69 -15.96 -13.11 12.63
CA ILE A 69 -14.97 -13.32 13.70
C ILE A 69 -14.88 -12.04 14.55
N PRO A 70 -15.21 -12.09 15.87
CA PRO A 70 -15.06 -10.93 16.74
C PRO A 70 -13.62 -10.39 16.73
N GLY A 71 -13.50 -9.06 16.69
CA GLY A 71 -12.21 -8.38 16.62
C GLY A 71 -11.56 -8.32 15.25
N ILE A 72 -12.14 -8.93 14.22
CA ILE A 72 -11.68 -8.81 12.84
C ILE A 72 -12.62 -7.87 12.09
N VAL A 73 -12.07 -6.78 11.55
CA VAL A 73 -12.85 -5.79 10.80
C VAL A 73 -12.32 -5.71 9.37
N PRO A 74 -12.97 -6.39 8.40
CA PRO A 74 -12.61 -6.30 6.99
C PRO A 74 -12.69 -4.88 6.45
N HIS A 75 -11.84 -4.56 5.46
CA HIS A 75 -11.93 -3.29 4.75
C HIS A 75 -13.25 -3.13 4.01
N LYS A 76 -13.88 -1.96 4.15
CA LYS A 76 -15.11 -1.59 3.42
C LYS A 76 -14.78 -0.71 2.22
N LEU A 77 -15.27 -1.09 1.05
CA LEU A 77 -15.19 -0.27 -0.16
C LEU A 77 -16.14 0.93 -0.07
N CYS A 78 -15.72 2.07 -0.60
CA CYS A 78 -16.55 3.26 -0.69
C CYS A 78 -17.72 3.07 -1.65
N ASP A 79 -18.80 3.83 -1.43
CA ASP A 79 -19.96 3.83 -2.32
C ASP A 79 -19.56 4.22 -3.75
N GLY A 80 -20.10 3.49 -4.74
CA GLY A 80 -19.80 3.70 -6.16
C GLY A 80 -18.57 2.94 -6.69
N VAL A 81 -17.81 2.25 -5.85
CA VAL A 81 -16.74 1.34 -6.32
C VAL A 81 -17.37 0.15 -7.05
N THR A 82 -17.07 -0.01 -8.34
CA THR A 82 -17.55 -1.13 -9.16
C THR A 82 -16.66 -2.36 -9.06
N ARG A 83 -15.34 -2.16 -8.88
CA ARG A 83 -14.36 -3.24 -8.68
C ARG A 83 -13.09 -2.70 -8.03
N ALA A 84 -12.57 -3.42 -7.05
CA ALA A 84 -11.26 -3.14 -6.45
C ALA A 84 -10.18 -4.06 -7.03
N ALA A 85 -8.95 -3.53 -7.18
CA ALA A 85 -7.82 -4.27 -7.73
C ALA A 85 -7.19 -5.27 -6.74
N TYR A 86 -7.36 -5.03 -5.44
CA TYR A 86 -6.81 -5.82 -4.34
C TYR A 86 -5.32 -6.16 -4.51
N HIS A 87 -4.47 -5.14 -4.67
CA HIS A 87 -3.01 -5.31 -4.55
C HIS A 87 -2.61 -5.88 -3.17
N LEU A 88 -3.37 -5.46 -2.15
CA LEU A 88 -3.33 -5.98 -0.79
C LEU A 88 -4.78 -6.14 -0.33
N TYR A 89 -5.05 -7.18 0.44
CA TYR A 89 -6.29 -7.34 1.18
C TYR A 89 -6.02 -7.00 2.64
N ALA A 90 -6.68 -5.97 3.16
CA ALA A 90 -6.46 -5.47 4.50
C ALA A 90 -7.68 -5.67 5.38
N PHE A 91 -7.44 -5.98 6.65
CA PHE A 91 -8.43 -5.94 7.72
C PHE A 91 -7.78 -5.39 8.99
N ARG A 92 -8.60 -4.96 9.95
CA ARG A 92 -8.13 -4.53 11.27
C ARG A 92 -8.26 -5.67 12.26
N TYR A 93 -7.25 -5.79 13.13
CA TYR A 93 -7.21 -6.65 14.29
C TYR A 93 -7.43 -5.80 15.54
N LEU A 94 -8.55 -6.03 16.23
CA LEU A 94 -8.89 -5.38 17.49
C LEU A 94 -8.48 -6.30 18.63
N ARG A 95 -7.34 -6.01 19.26
CA ARG A 95 -6.73 -6.86 20.28
C ARG A 95 -7.64 -7.13 21.48
N GLU A 96 -8.55 -6.20 21.78
CA GLU A 96 -9.44 -6.26 22.93
C GLU A 96 -10.36 -7.49 22.85
N GLU A 97 -10.79 -7.87 21.65
CA GLU A 97 -11.62 -9.06 21.39
C GLU A 97 -10.78 -10.36 21.39
N PHE A 98 -9.45 -10.25 21.34
CA PHE A 98 -8.50 -11.36 21.39
C PHE A 98 -7.82 -11.51 22.76
N GLY A 99 -8.31 -10.82 23.81
CA GLY A 99 -7.74 -10.89 25.15
C GLY A 99 -6.51 -9.98 25.38
N GLY A 100 -6.21 -9.08 24.44
CA GLY A 100 -5.15 -8.07 24.55
C GLY A 100 -3.76 -8.35 23.94
N PRO A 101 -3.46 -9.48 23.27
CA PRO A 101 -2.17 -9.67 22.61
C PRO A 101 -1.82 -8.52 21.64
N GLN A 102 -0.53 -8.23 21.51
CA GLN A 102 -0.09 -7.26 20.52
C GLN A 102 -0.33 -7.82 19.11
N ARG A 103 -0.61 -6.94 18.14
CA ARG A 103 -0.76 -7.32 16.73
C ARG A 103 0.40 -8.18 16.21
N GLY A 104 1.62 -7.93 16.68
CA GLY A 104 2.80 -8.73 16.33
C GLY A 104 2.64 -10.21 16.67
N THR A 105 2.10 -10.52 17.86
CA THR A 105 1.78 -11.90 18.29
C THR A 105 0.73 -12.53 17.39
N PHE A 106 -0.33 -11.80 17.03
CA PHE A 106 -1.35 -12.27 16.10
C PHE A 106 -0.76 -12.59 14.71
N LEU A 107 0.10 -11.71 14.17
CA LEU A 107 0.77 -11.94 12.88
C LEU A 107 1.67 -13.19 12.91
N GLN A 108 2.38 -13.41 14.01
CA GLN A 108 3.20 -14.61 14.20
C GLN A 108 2.33 -15.88 14.24
N ALA A 109 1.22 -15.84 14.97
CA ALA A 109 0.28 -16.97 15.03
C ALA A 109 -0.33 -17.27 13.65
N LEU A 110 -0.78 -16.24 12.92
CA LEU A 110 -1.34 -16.40 11.58
C LEU A 110 -0.32 -16.95 10.58
N SER A 111 0.93 -16.49 10.66
CA SER A 111 2.01 -17.06 9.88
C SER A 111 2.33 -18.51 10.25
N ALA A 112 2.20 -18.90 11.53
CA ALA A 112 2.42 -20.27 12.00
C ALA A 112 1.32 -21.24 11.55
N GLU A 113 0.09 -20.75 11.36
CA GLU A 113 -1.00 -21.47 10.69
C GLU A 113 -0.81 -21.55 9.16
N GLY A 114 0.29 -21.01 8.62
CA GLY A 114 0.66 -21.12 7.22
C GLY A 114 0.11 -20.01 6.32
N VAL A 115 -0.42 -18.92 6.88
CA VAL A 115 -0.96 -17.79 6.12
C VAL A 115 0.05 -16.63 6.10
N PRO A 116 0.73 -16.36 4.97
CA PRO A 116 1.66 -15.24 4.85
C PRO A 116 0.92 -13.91 5.00
N CYS A 117 1.32 -13.13 6.00
CA CYS A 117 0.69 -11.84 6.32
C CYS A 117 1.74 -10.78 6.70
N SER A 118 1.31 -9.52 6.73
CA SER A 118 2.15 -8.38 7.14
C SER A 118 1.35 -7.39 7.99
N GLY A 119 2.03 -6.67 8.89
CA GLY A 119 1.43 -5.56 9.63
C GLY A 119 1.16 -4.31 8.78
N GLY A 120 1.68 -4.28 7.55
CA GLY A 120 1.52 -3.18 6.63
C GLY A 120 2.42 -1.98 6.91
N TYR A 121 1.97 -0.78 6.54
CA TYR A 121 2.75 0.44 6.70
C TYR A 121 2.81 0.91 8.16
N SER A 122 3.98 1.44 8.54
CA SER A 122 4.14 2.32 9.70
C SER A 122 3.54 3.70 9.43
N PRO A 123 3.25 4.50 10.47
CA PRO A 123 2.75 5.86 10.30
C PRO A 123 3.79 6.75 9.60
N LEU A 124 3.58 7.04 8.31
CA LEU A 124 4.48 7.89 7.50
C LEU A 124 4.73 9.25 8.16
N ASN A 125 3.71 9.80 8.81
CA ASN A 125 3.75 11.09 9.52
C ASN A 125 4.68 11.10 10.75
N LYS A 126 5.22 9.95 11.17
CA LYS A 126 6.15 9.80 12.29
C LYS A 126 7.54 9.31 11.87
N GLU A 127 7.76 9.07 10.58
CA GLU A 127 9.04 8.59 10.09
C GLU A 127 10.13 9.65 10.25
N ASP A 128 11.32 9.21 10.68
CA ASP A 128 12.44 10.09 11.03
C ASP A 128 12.89 11.00 9.87
N PHE A 129 12.71 10.55 8.63
CA PHE A 129 13.09 11.34 7.46
C PHE A 129 12.38 12.69 7.41
N LEU A 130 11.17 12.83 7.96
CA LEU A 130 10.45 14.10 8.01
C LEU A 130 11.21 15.12 8.86
N GLU A 131 11.65 14.73 10.05
CA GLU A 131 12.43 15.62 10.92
C GLU A 131 13.81 15.92 10.35
N HIS A 132 14.48 14.93 9.73
CA HIS A 132 15.71 15.17 8.98
C HIS A 132 15.51 16.18 7.85
N THR A 133 14.40 16.07 7.12
CA THR A 133 14.05 16.98 6.00
C THR A 133 13.81 18.39 6.52
N PHE A 134 12.95 18.55 7.54
CA PHE A 134 12.64 19.85 8.16
C PHE A 134 13.86 20.53 8.76
N ARG A 135 14.85 19.76 9.22
CA ARG A 135 16.10 20.30 9.79
C ARG A 135 17.12 20.66 8.72
N SER A 136 16.97 20.18 7.49
CA SER A 136 17.94 20.37 6.41
C SER A 136 18.09 21.85 6.00
N LYS A 137 19.30 22.20 5.57
CA LYS A 137 19.65 23.57 5.17
C LYS A 137 18.76 24.10 4.04
N ASN A 138 18.49 23.27 3.03
CA ASN A 138 17.70 23.68 1.87
C ASN A 138 16.23 23.88 2.23
N PHE A 139 15.67 23.00 3.06
CA PHE A 139 14.28 23.11 3.46
C PHE A 139 14.04 24.36 4.32
N LYS A 140 14.94 24.66 5.26
CA LYS A 140 14.90 25.91 6.06
C LYS A 140 15.11 27.19 5.26
N ARG A 141 15.70 27.11 4.07
CA ARG A 141 15.81 28.25 3.14
C ARG A 141 14.52 28.50 2.37
N MET A 142 13.75 27.45 2.12
CA MET A 142 12.49 27.52 1.37
C MET A 142 11.29 27.81 2.27
N TYR A 143 11.32 27.35 3.52
CA TYR A 143 10.20 27.43 4.45
C TYR A 143 10.63 28.06 5.77
N SER A 144 9.80 29.01 6.24
CA SER A 144 9.96 29.66 7.54
C SER A 144 9.78 28.68 8.70
N PRO A 145 10.32 29.00 9.89
CA PRO A 145 10.09 28.22 11.10
C PRO A 145 8.59 28.03 11.42
N GLU A 146 7.75 29.05 11.20
CA GLU A 146 6.30 28.96 11.43
C GLU A 146 5.64 27.96 10.47
N GLN A 147 6.02 27.97 9.19
CA GLN A 147 5.51 27.03 8.19
C GLN A 147 5.88 25.59 8.53
N ILE A 148 7.11 25.35 8.98
CA ILE A 148 7.56 24.01 9.41
C ILE A 148 6.81 23.56 10.67
N ALA A 149 6.64 24.44 11.66
CA ALA A 149 5.87 24.13 12.86
C ALA A 149 4.40 23.80 12.54
N ARG A 150 3.78 24.57 11.64
CA ARG A 150 2.44 24.30 11.14
C ARG A 150 2.36 22.96 10.41
N ALA A 151 3.34 22.63 9.57
CA ALA A 151 3.38 21.34 8.88
C ALA A 151 3.39 20.16 9.88
N ARG A 152 4.19 20.24 10.95
CA ARG A 152 4.18 19.21 12.01
C ARG A 152 2.82 19.06 12.69
N GLN A 153 2.12 20.16 12.92
CA GLN A 153 0.78 20.11 13.51
C GLN A 153 -0.23 19.45 12.57
N LEU A 154 -0.19 19.80 11.27
CA LEU A 154 -1.06 19.23 10.26
C LEU A 154 -0.77 17.75 9.98
N SER A 155 0.45 17.29 10.24
CA SER A 155 0.82 15.86 10.12
C SER A 155 0.38 15.01 11.31
N ARG A 156 -0.36 15.55 12.28
CA ARG A 156 -0.93 14.75 13.37
C ARG A 156 -2.18 14.02 12.88
N CYS A 157 -2.01 12.74 12.56
CA CYS A 157 -3.06 11.90 11.99
C CYS A 157 -3.40 10.75 12.96
N PRO A 158 -4.19 10.98 14.02
CA PRO A 158 -4.45 9.97 15.05
C PRO A 158 -5.17 8.72 14.51
N GLU A 159 -6.06 8.88 13.54
CA GLU A 159 -6.76 7.76 12.89
C GLU A 159 -5.79 6.90 12.05
N ASN A 160 -4.82 7.53 11.38
CA ASN A 160 -3.75 6.81 10.70
C ASN A 160 -2.87 6.05 11.69
N ASP A 161 -2.51 6.70 12.80
CA ASP A 161 -1.71 6.08 13.86
C ASP A 161 -2.40 4.83 14.43
N GLN A 162 -3.71 4.91 14.65
CA GLN A 162 -4.53 3.79 15.08
C GLN A 162 -4.54 2.68 14.02
N LEU A 163 -4.88 3.01 12.77
CA LEU A 163 -4.96 2.04 11.68
C LEU A 163 -3.63 1.30 11.49
N CYS A 164 -2.51 2.02 11.50
CA CYS A 164 -1.16 1.42 11.40
C CYS A 164 -0.80 0.50 12.57
N SER A 165 -1.49 0.57 13.71
CA SER A 165 -1.30 -0.33 14.85
C SER A 165 -2.19 -1.57 14.80
N GLU A 166 -3.29 -1.52 14.06
CA GLU A 166 -4.32 -2.56 13.97
C GLU A 166 -4.30 -3.31 12.63
N SER A 167 -3.68 -2.74 11.58
CA SER A 167 -3.76 -3.27 10.22
C SER A 167 -3.05 -4.61 10.06
N VAL A 168 -3.71 -5.56 9.40
CA VAL A 168 -3.13 -6.81 8.90
C VAL A 168 -3.40 -6.91 7.41
N TRP A 169 -2.38 -7.28 6.64
CA TRP A 169 -2.43 -7.42 5.19
C TRP A 169 -2.15 -8.83 4.74
N LEU A 170 -2.92 -9.25 3.75
CA LEU A 170 -2.69 -10.42 2.93
C LEU A 170 -2.30 -9.96 1.52
N PHE A 171 -1.32 -10.63 0.92
CA PHE A 171 -0.84 -10.29 -0.42
C PHE A 171 -1.84 -10.70 -1.50
N GLN A 172 -1.89 -9.95 -2.61
CA GLN A 172 -2.79 -10.23 -3.74
C GLN A 172 -2.68 -11.65 -4.32
N SER A 173 -1.54 -12.31 -4.14
CA SER A 173 -1.30 -13.66 -4.65
C SER A 173 -2.17 -14.69 -3.95
N LEU A 174 -2.45 -14.51 -2.65
CA LEU A 174 -3.33 -15.40 -1.90
C LEU A 174 -4.75 -15.38 -2.47
N LEU A 175 -5.23 -14.21 -2.86
CA LEU A 175 -6.55 -14.03 -3.46
C LEU A 175 -6.70 -14.63 -4.87
N LEU A 176 -5.61 -15.09 -5.50
CA LEU A 176 -5.68 -15.86 -6.74
C LEU A 176 -5.93 -17.36 -6.50
N GLY A 177 -5.90 -17.80 -5.25
CA GLY A 177 -6.19 -19.18 -4.86
C GLY A 177 -7.62 -19.62 -5.12
N SER A 178 -7.87 -20.89 -4.82
CA SER A 178 -9.20 -21.49 -4.81
C SER A 178 -10.10 -20.90 -3.73
N ARG A 179 -11.40 -21.25 -3.76
CA ARG A 179 -12.33 -20.86 -2.69
C ARG A 179 -11.93 -21.51 -1.36
N ASN A 180 -11.45 -22.75 -1.40
CA ASN A 180 -10.97 -23.47 -0.21
C ASN A 180 -9.76 -22.75 0.42
N ASP A 181 -8.86 -22.17 -0.39
CA ASP A 181 -7.74 -21.40 0.15
C ASP A 181 -8.22 -20.18 0.97
N MET A 182 -9.37 -19.60 0.61
CA MET A 182 -9.98 -18.51 1.38
C MET A 182 -10.63 -19.02 2.67
N ASP A 183 -11.22 -20.22 2.62
CA ASP A 183 -11.72 -20.90 3.82
C ASP A 183 -10.58 -21.20 4.79
N ASP A 184 -9.44 -21.68 4.30
CA ASP A 184 -8.26 -21.96 5.13
C ASP A 184 -7.75 -20.71 5.85
N ILE A 185 -7.72 -19.55 5.17
CA ILE A 185 -7.38 -18.26 5.78
C ILE A 185 -8.38 -17.90 6.88
N ALA A 186 -9.68 -17.98 6.60
CA ALA A 186 -10.72 -17.64 7.57
C ALA A 186 -10.71 -18.59 8.79
N ASN A 187 -10.54 -19.89 8.54
CA ASN A 187 -10.48 -20.94 9.55
C ASN A 187 -9.24 -20.78 10.44
N ALA A 188 -8.08 -20.41 9.87
CA ALA A 188 -6.88 -20.11 10.64
C ALA A 188 -7.11 -18.95 11.62
N ILE A 189 -7.73 -17.86 11.16
CA ILE A 189 -8.04 -16.70 12.01
C ILE A 189 -9.08 -17.06 13.07
N ALA A 190 -10.11 -17.84 12.71
CA ALA A 190 -11.13 -18.31 13.65
C ALA A 190 -10.52 -19.20 14.75
N LYS A 191 -9.65 -20.14 14.37
CA LYS A 191 -8.90 -21.00 15.30
C LYS A 191 -8.03 -20.18 16.26
N ILE A 192 -7.35 -19.15 15.75
CA ILE A 192 -6.57 -18.22 16.58
C ILE A 192 -7.47 -17.50 17.59
N HIS A 193 -8.66 -17.07 17.16
CA HIS A 193 -9.64 -16.44 18.05
C HIS A 193 -10.19 -17.41 19.10
N GLU A 194 -10.51 -18.66 18.73
CA GLU A 194 -10.95 -19.71 19.67
C GLU A 194 -9.90 -20.02 20.73
N ASN A 195 -8.62 -19.98 20.35
CA ASN A 195 -7.47 -20.25 21.22
C ASN A 195 -6.79 -18.97 21.73
N ARG A 196 -7.49 -17.83 21.71
CA ARG A 196 -6.91 -16.51 22.03
C ARG A 196 -6.25 -16.41 23.41
N ASP A 197 -6.73 -17.18 24.39
CA ASP A 197 -6.14 -17.23 25.74
C ASP A 197 -4.73 -17.84 25.77
N GLN A 198 -4.33 -18.53 24.70
CA GLN A 198 -2.99 -19.10 24.53
C GLN A 198 -2.03 -18.17 23.79
N LEU A 199 -2.53 -17.07 23.19
CA LEU A 199 -1.70 -16.05 22.55
C LEU A 199 -1.02 -15.22 23.65
N LYS A 200 0.26 -15.51 23.91
CA LYS A 200 1.10 -14.77 24.87
C LYS A 200 2.03 -13.81 24.14
#